data_AF-A0A970BG41-F1
#
_entry.id   AF-A0A970BG41-F1
#
_cell.length_a   1.000
_cell.length_b   1.000
_cell.length_c   1.000
_cell.angle_alpha   90.00
_cell.angle_beta   90.00
_cell.angle_gamma   90.00
#
_symmetry.space_group_name_H-M   'P 1'
#
loop_
_entity.id
_entity.type
_entity.pdbx_description
1 polymer ?
#
loop_
_entity_poly.entity_id
_entity_poly.type
_entity_poly.pdbx_seq_one_letter_code
_entity_poly.pdbx_strand_id
1 'polypeptide(L)'
;MAITCTALLTSCDGGKQGDSTHLGPIIGKASPTIENGIMTPEVLHSFGRIGDVQVSPNNKELLYHVNFVDIEENKTNTEIFKMNVDGSEKKQLTFTNNHESSAQ
;
A
#
# COMPACT_ATOMS: atom_id res chain seq x y z
N MET A 1 -14.06 -19.30 -58.87
CA MET A 1 -14.73 -18.11 -58.33
C MET A 1 -15.01 -18.39 -56.86
N ALA A 2 -14.07 -17.99 -56.01
CA ALA A 2 -14.14 -16.77 -55.19
C ALA A 2 -14.93 -17.07 -53.90
N ILE A 3 -14.25 -17.58 -52.86
CA ILE A 3 -13.54 -16.82 -51.80
C ILE A 3 -14.54 -16.24 -50.80
N THR A 4 -14.58 -16.79 -49.58
CA THR A 4 -14.09 -16.12 -48.35
C THR A 4 -14.27 -17.04 -47.14
N CYS A 5 -13.16 -17.54 -46.59
CA CYS A 5 -13.07 -18.05 -45.23
C CYS A 5 -13.02 -16.86 -44.27
N THR A 6 -14.04 -16.72 -43.43
CA THR A 6 -14.00 -15.77 -42.30
C THR A 6 -13.31 -16.45 -41.13
N ALA A 7 -12.00 -16.24 -41.00
CA ALA A 7 -11.24 -16.63 -39.82
C ALA A 7 -11.57 -15.68 -38.66
N LEU A 8 -12.18 -16.22 -37.60
CA LEU A 8 -12.32 -15.52 -36.31
C LEU A 8 -10.98 -15.61 -35.59
N LEU A 9 -10.22 -14.52 -35.58
CA LEU A 9 -9.05 -14.37 -34.69
C LEU A 9 -9.56 -14.04 -33.29
N THR A 10 -9.76 -15.07 -32.48
CA THR A 10 -9.93 -14.93 -31.03
C THR A 10 -8.54 -14.71 -30.43
N SER A 11 -8.17 -13.44 -30.24
CA SER A 11 -6.99 -13.04 -29.48
C SER A 11 -7.45 -12.68 -28.07
N CYS A 12 -7.52 -13.69 -27.20
CA CYS A 12 -7.36 -13.46 -25.76
C CYS A 12 -6.07 -14.17 -25.38
N ASP A 13 -5.10 -13.32 -25.11
CA ASP A 13 -3.76 -13.57 -24.67
C ASP A 13 -3.70 -14.70 -23.63
N GLY A 14 -2.73 -15.59 -23.80
CA GLY A 14 -2.36 -16.58 -22.82
C GLY A 14 -1.84 -15.89 -21.56
N GLY A 15 -2.74 -15.58 -20.64
CA GLY A 15 -2.41 -15.22 -19.27
C GLY A 15 -1.82 -16.43 -18.56
N LYS A 16 -0.50 -16.53 -18.63
CA LYS A 16 0.34 -17.46 -17.87
C LYS A 16 -0.11 -17.46 -16.41
N GLN A 17 -0.21 -18.67 -15.88
CA GLN A 17 -0.21 -19.01 -14.46
C GLN A 17 0.73 -18.06 -13.69
N GLY A 18 0.16 -17.09 -13.00
CA GLY A 18 0.88 -16.25 -12.05
C GLY A 18 1.22 -17.11 -10.85
N ASP A 19 2.52 -17.39 -10.74
CA ASP A 19 3.20 -18.11 -9.68
C ASP A 19 2.69 -17.73 -8.29
N SER A 20 2.34 -18.74 -7.48
CA SER A 20 2.02 -18.53 -6.08
C SER A 20 3.26 -18.08 -5.33
N THR A 21 3.29 -16.78 -5.02
CA THR A 21 3.82 -16.22 -3.77
C THR A 21 5.32 -16.42 -3.51
N HIS A 22 6.17 -15.64 -4.18
CA HIS A 22 7.29 -15.02 -3.47
C HIS A 22 6.79 -13.70 -2.89
N LEU A 23 6.03 -13.78 -1.80
CA LEU A 23 5.64 -12.59 -1.06
C LEU A 23 6.89 -12.03 -0.38
N GLY A 24 7.22 -10.77 -0.66
CA GLY A 24 8.33 -10.06 -0.01
C GLY A 24 8.04 -9.82 1.49
N PRO A 25 9.03 -9.32 2.25
CA PRO A 25 8.83 -8.96 3.64
C PRO A 25 7.72 -7.89 3.77
N ILE A 26 6.98 -7.94 4.88
CA ILE A 26 5.97 -6.91 5.20
C ILE A 26 6.72 -5.63 5.57
N ILE A 27 6.55 -4.60 4.75
CA ILE A 27 7.15 -3.28 4.95
C ILE A 27 6.27 -2.49 5.91
N GLY A 28 6.83 -2.04 7.02
CA GLY A 28 6.12 -1.30 8.06
C GLY A 28 6.89 -0.08 8.54
N LYS A 29 6.52 0.40 9.74
CA LYS A 29 7.18 1.57 10.35
C LYS A 29 8.66 1.32 10.59
N ALA A 30 9.52 2.11 9.94
CA ALA A 30 10.95 2.15 10.21
C ALA A 30 11.27 2.95 11.49
N SER A 31 12.36 2.59 12.17
CA SER A 31 12.85 3.23 13.39
C SER A 31 14.33 3.61 13.24
N PRO A 32 14.66 4.75 12.59
CA PRO A 32 16.04 5.17 12.40
C PRO A 32 16.61 5.79 13.68
N THR A 33 17.92 5.70 13.83
CA THR A 33 18.65 6.46 14.86
C THR A 33 18.90 7.87 14.36
N ILE A 34 18.49 8.88 15.12
CA ILE A 34 18.74 10.29 14.79
C ILE A 34 19.98 10.74 15.55
N GLU A 35 21.11 10.84 14.86
CA GLU A 35 22.35 11.35 15.43
C GLU A 35 22.36 12.88 15.38
N ASN A 36 22.69 13.50 16.51
CA ASN A 36 22.89 14.95 16.65
C ASN A 36 21.68 15.82 16.21
N GLY A 37 20.48 15.25 16.16
CA GLY A 37 19.28 15.94 15.71
C GLY A 37 19.26 16.26 14.21
N ILE A 38 20.12 15.62 13.41
CA ILE A 38 20.21 15.88 11.97
C ILE A 38 19.15 15.05 11.23
N MET A 39 18.33 15.73 10.42
CA MET A 39 17.38 15.09 9.51
C MET A 39 18.09 14.64 8.23
N THR A 40 18.58 13.40 8.22
CA THR A 40 19.12 12.77 7.01
C THR A 40 17.98 12.32 6.07
N PRO A 41 18.25 12.06 4.78
CA PRO A 41 17.25 11.52 3.86
C PRO A 41 16.62 10.22 4.34
N GLU A 42 17.38 9.35 5.00
CA GLU A 42 16.92 8.08 5.55
C GLU A 42 15.94 8.30 6.70
N VAL A 43 16.23 9.27 7.58
CA VAL A 43 15.30 9.68 8.65
C VAL A 43 14.03 10.27 8.06
N LEU A 44 14.14 11.11 7.02
CA LEU A 44 12.95 11.66 6.34
C LEU A 44 12.10 10.55 5.70
N HIS A 45 12.73 9.56 5.07
CA HIS A 45 12.03 8.46 4.42
C HIS A 45 11.35 7.49 5.41
N SER A 46 11.87 7.38 6.63
CA SER A 46 11.31 6.52 7.67
C SER A 46 9.93 6.98 8.18
N PHE A 47 9.53 8.21 7.87
CA PHE A 47 8.24 8.75 8.27
C PHE A 47 7.11 8.11 7.45
N GLY A 48 6.07 7.70 8.17
CA GLY A 48 4.81 7.28 7.54
C GLY A 48 4.11 8.47 6.91
N ARG A 49 3.68 8.33 5.65
CA ARG A 49 2.95 9.37 4.91
C ARG A 49 1.46 9.10 5.05
N ILE A 50 0.72 10.04 5.62
CA ILE A 50 -0.73 9.91 5.86
C ILE A 50 -1.50 10.39 4.63
N GLY A 51 -2.59 9.72 4.32
CA GLY A 51 -3.53 10.07 3.25
C GLY A 51 -4.84 9.31 3.37
N ASP A 52 -5.71 9.50 2.37
CA ASP A 52 -7.05 8.90 2.26
C ASP A 52 -7.81 8.83 3.58
N VAL A 53 -7.98 10.00 4.20
CA VAL A 53 -8.62 10.12 5.51
C VAL A 53 -10.14 10.17 5.32
N GLN A 54 -10.85 9.25 5.96
CA GLN A 54 -12.30 9.16 6.01
C GLN A 54 -12.79 9.31 7.46
N VAL A 55 -13.90 10.01 7.65
CA VAL A 55 -14.55 10.17 8.96
C VAL A 55 -15.73 9.20 9.04
N SER A 56 -15.88 8.51 10.16
CA SER A 56 -17.02 7.63 10.39
C SER A 56 -18.34 8.43 10.35
N PRO A 57 -19.47 7.82 9.93
CA PRO A 57 -20.76 8.53 9.87
C PRO A 57 -21.24 9.12 11.20
N ASN A 58 -20.75 8.59 12.33
CA ASN A 58 -21.04 9.08 13.68
C ASN A 58 -20.05 10.15 14.18
N ASN A 59 -19.07 10.57 13.38
CA ASN A 59 -18.03 11.55 13.67
C ASN A 59 -17.14 11.22 14.88
N LYS A 60 -16.99 9.94 15.22
CA LYS A 60 -16.17 9.51 16.37
C LYS A 60 -14.82 8.93 15.98
N GLU A 61 -14.71 8.37 14.79
CA GLU A 61 -13.55 7.62 14.34
C GLU A 61 -13.06 8.13 12.98
N LEU A 62 -11.78 7.91 12.74
CA LEU A 62 -11.08 8.19 11.50
C LEU A 62 -10.52 6.88 10.97
N LEU A 63 -10.73 6.61 9.68
CA LEU A 63 -10.05 5.59 8.92
C LEU A 63 -9.08 6.29 7.97
N TYR A 64 -7.83 5.87 7.93
CA TYR A 64 -6.82 6.52 7.10
C TYR A 64 -5.73 5.53 6.75
N HIS A 65 -4.98 5.81 5.69
CA HIS A 65 -3.82 5.00 5.37
C HIS A 65 -2.51 5.65 5.81
N VAL A 66 -1.48 4.83 5.97
CA VAL A 66 -0.09 5.27 6.18
C VAL A 66 0.80 4.52 5.21
N ASN A 67 1.47 5.25 4.33
CA ASN A 67 2.43 4.71 3.38
C ASN A 67 3.85 4.74 3.97
N PHE A 68 4.49 3.58 4.01
CA PHE A 68 5.85 3.34 4.47
C PHE A 68 6.78 3.08 3.28
N VAL A 69 8.03 3.55 3.40
CA VAL A 69 9.07 3.38 2.38
C VAL A 69 10.11 2.40 2.89
N ASP A 70 10.46 1.44 2.03
CA ASP A 70 11.63 0.57 2.20
C ASP A 70 12.67 0.94 1.14
N ILE A 71 13.80 1.47 1.60
CA ILE A 71 14.90 1.91 0.73
C ILE A 71 15.68 0.71 0.19
N GLU A 72 15.86 -0.33 1.01
CA GLU A 72 16.65 -1.52 0.64
C GLU A 72 15.93 -2.31 -0.45
N GLU A 73 14.63 -2.48 -0.29
CA GLU A 73 13.77 -3.17 -1.26
C GLU A 73 13.31 -2.27 -2.41
N ASN A 74 13.56 -0.96 -2.35
CA ASN A 74 13.07 0.05 -3.28
C ASN A 74 11.55 -0.06 -3.52
N LYS A 75 10.80 -0.20 -2.42
CA LYS A 75 9.35 -0.45 -2.41
C LYS A 75 8.65 0.45 -1.42
N THR A 76 7.33 0.55 -1.57
CA THR A 76 6.46 1.23 -0.62
C THR A 76 5.30 0.34 -0.25
N ASN A 77 4.81 0.41 0.99
CA ASN A 77 3.67 -0.34 1.46
C ASN A 77 2.69 0.55 2.21
N THR A 78 1.41 0.41 1.89
CA THR A 78 0.34 1.20 2.50
C THR A 78 -0.46 0.33 3.42
N GLU A 79 -0.61 0.78 4.66
CA GLU A 79 -1.38 0.07 5.69
C GLU A 79 -2.52 0.96 6.18
N ILE A 80 -3.65 0.34 6.51
CA ILE A 80 -4.85 1.03 6.99
C ILE A 80 -4.82 1.11 8.51
N PHE A 81 -5.15 2.28 9.02
CA PHE A 81 -5.25 2.59 10.44
C PHE A 81 -6.62 3.15 10.77
N LYS A 82 -7.00 2.97 12.03
CA LYS A 82 -8.16 3.59 12.63
C LYS A 82 -7.74 4.33 13.89
N MET A 83 -8.33 5.48 14.17
CA MET A 83 -8.20 6.17 15.46
C MET A 83 -9.47 6.94 15.81
N ASN A 84 -9.64 7.34 17.05
CA ASN A 84 -10.68 8.30 17.42
C ASN A 84 -10.35 9.69 16.88
N VAL A 85 -11.36 10.54 16.70
CA VAL A 85 -11.17 11.92 16.20
C VAL A 85 -10.29 12.80 17.11
N ASP A 86 -10.13 12.43 18.38
CA ASP A 86 -9.23 13.08 19.34
C ASP A 86 -7.78 12.56 19.27
N GLY A 87 -7.51 11.60 18.39
CA GLY A 87 -6.21 10.94 18.21
C GLY A 87 -5.94 9.78 19.16
N SER A 88 -6.87 9.44 20.05
CA SER A 88 -6.77 8.28 20.94
C SER A 88 -7.07 6.97 20.20
N GLU A 89 -6.75 5.83 20.84
CA GLU A 89 -7.08 4.48 20.36
C GLU A 89 -6.61 4.15 18.93
N LYS A 90 -5.47 4.70 18.52
CA LYS A 90 -4.85 4.39 17.23
C LYS A 90 -4.55 2.90 17.12
N LYS A 91 -5.08 2.26 16.07
CA LYS A 91 -4.91 0.84 15.77
C LYS A 91 -4.64 0.63 14.28
N GLN A 92 -3.63 -0.19 13.97
CA GLN A 92 -3.40 -0.70 12.62
C GLN A 92 -4.38 -1.85 12.33
N LEU A 93 -5.02 -1.84 11.17
CA LEU A 93 -6.01 -2.83 10.77
C LEU A 93 -5.46 -3.89 9.81
N THR A 94 -4.53 -3.50 8.93
CA THR A 94 -3.94 -4.37 7.92
C THR A 94 -2.47 -4.65 8.27
N PHE A 95 -1.96 -5.79 7.81
CA PHE A 95 -0.55 -6.18 7.89
C PHE A 95 -0.25 -6.97 6.62
N THR A 96 -0.17 -6.26 5.50
CA THR A 96 -0.10 -6.87 4.17
C THR A 96 1.24 -6.57 3.52
N ASN A 97 1.65 -7.50 2.66
CA ASN A 97 2.80 -7.35 1.76
C ASN A 97 2.39 -6.78 0.40
N ASN A 98 1.11 -6.38 0.29
CA ASN A 98 0.50 -5.78 -0.88
C ASN A 98 0.03 -4.36 -0.52
N HIS A 99 0.07 -3.46 -1.51
CA HIS A 99 -0.32 -2.07 -1.31
C HIS A 99 -1.83 -1.91 -1.18
N GLU A 100 -2.31 -1.43 -0.02
CA GLU A 100 -3.72 -1.03 0.17
C GLU A 100 -3.98 0.32 -0.51
N SER A 101 -4.86 0.35 -1.51
CA SER A 101 -5.08 1.54 -2.36
C SER A 101 -6.15 2.50 -1.86
N SER A 102 -7.07 2.05 -0.99
CA SER A 102 -8.17 2.89 -0.49
C SER A 102 -8.64 2.46 0.90
N ALA A 103 -8.92 3.44 1.75
CA ALA A 103 -9.60 3.29 3.02
C ALA A 103 -11.10 3.51 2.81
N GLN A 104 -11.91 2.45 2.88
CA GLN A 104 -13.38 2.50 2.79
C GLN A 104 -14.03 1.82 3.99
#